data_AF-H9M9V1-F1
#
_entry.id   AF-H9M9V1-F1
#
_cell.length_a   1.000
_cell.length_b   1.000
_cell.length_c   1.000
_cell.angle_alpha   90.00
_cell.angle_beta   90.00
_cell.angle_gamma   90.00
#
_symmetry.space_group_name_H-M   'P 1'
#
loop_
_entity.id
_entity.type
_entity.pdbx_description
1 polymer ?
#
loop_
_entity_poly.entity_id
_entity_poly.type
_entity_poly.pdbx_seq_one_letter_code
_entity_poly.pdbx_strand_id
1 'polypeptide(L)'
;FLGETWLKERRRWINQHVLGYERQKWGPALVHLNREGLAASSGSRAGAKELFKQRLRAFNLAFDQIYETHQHWVISDDELRVGTFIKITQSLVPAYRSFVETFGHLLDSTGNVNRYMRYTPEQLEDLLA
;
A
#
# COMPACT_ATOMS: atom_id res chain seq x y z
N PHE A 1 -17.71 4.20 37.96
CA PHE A 1 -17.35 3.18 36.95
C PHE A 1 -17.60 3.73 35.55
N LEU A 2 -16.58 4.31 34.91
CA LEU A 2 -16.60 4.57 33.46
C LEU A 2 -16.07 3.32 32.76
N GLY A 3 -16.83 2.22 32.88
CA GLY A 3 -16.32 0.87 32.61
C GLY A 3 -16.44 0.44 31.16
N GLU A 4 -17.64 0.48 30.57
CA GLU A 4 -17.87 -0.08 29.23
C GLU A 4 -18.21 0.97 28.17
N THR A 5 -19.05 1.95 28.49
CA THR A 5 -19.45 3.00 27.54
C THR A 5 -18.24 3.84 27.13
N TRP A 6 -17.39 4.19 28.09
CA TRP A 6 -16.15 4.94 27.83
C TRP A 6 -15.16 4.13 26.98
N LEU A 7 -15.02 2.82 27.23
CA LEU A 7 -14.18 1.94 26.40
C LEU A 7 -14.72 1.79 24.98
N LYS A 8 -16.04 1.65 24.80
CA LYS A 8 -16.69 1.59 23.47
C LYS A 8 -16.50 2.88 22.69
N GLU A 9 -16.74 4.03 23.30
CA GLU A 9 -16.55 5.34 22.65
C GLU A 9 -15.08 5.58 22.31
N ARG A 10 -14.16 5.25 23.23
CA ARG A 10 -12.71 5.33 22.97
C ARG A 10 -12.32 4.44 21.78
N ARG A 11 -12.78 3.19 21.72
CA ARG A 11 -12.49 2.27 20.61
C ARG A 11 -13.11 2.73 19.29
N ARG A 12 -14.30 3.34 19.31
CA ARG A 12 -14.91 3.94 18.12
C ARG A 12 -14.10 5.13 17.61
N TRP A 13 -13.71 6.04 18.49
CA TRP A 13 -12.89 7.21 18.15
C TRP A 13 -11.54 6.80 17.56
N ILE A 14 -10.89 5.81 18.17
CA ILE A 14 -9.67 5.18 17.68
C ILE A 14 -9.87 4.61 16.28
N ASN A 15 -10.89 3.77 16.08
CA ASN A 15 -11.14 3.14 14.79
C ASN A 15 -11.39 4.17 13.68
N GLN A 16 -12.10 5.27 13.98
CA GLN A 16 -12.30 6.35 13.02
C GLN A 16 -11.00 7.06 12.65
N HIS A 17 -10.10 7.29 13.62
CA HIS A 17 -8.78 7.86 13.34
C HIS A 17 -7.92 6.92 12.50
N VAL A 18 -7.91 5.62 12.82
CA VAL A 18 -7.17 4.61 12.05
C VAL A 18 -7.70 4.52 10.61
N LEU A 19 -9.02 4.46 10.42
CA LEU A 19 -9.64 4.43 9.09
C LEU A 19 -9.39 5.72 8.30
N GLY A 20 -9.45 6.87 8.97
CA GLY A 20 -9.12 8.16 8.37
C GLY A 20 -7.66 8.23 7.93
N TYR A 21 -6.76 7.73 8.78
CA TYR A 21 -5.33 7.64 8.51
C TYR A 21 -5.01 6.72 7.34
N GLU A 22 -5.56 5.50 7.36
CA GLU A 22 -5.42 4.53 6.26
C GLU A 22 -5.90 5.14 4.94
N ARG A 23 -7.09 5.74 4.93
CA ARG A 23 -7.63 6.36 3.72
C ARG A 23 -6.80 7.55 3.23
N GLN A 24 -6.38 8.44 4.13
CA GLN A 24 -5.68 9.67 3.73
C GLN A 24 -4.21 9.44 3.37
N LYS A 25 -3.53 8.55 4.09
CA LYS A 25 -2.09 8.30 3.89
C LYS A 25 -1.85 7.15 2.93
N TRP A 26 -2.55 6.03 3.09
CA TRP A 26 -2.31 4.81 2.28
C TRP A 26 -3.18 4.72 1.03
N GLY A 27 -4.32 5.41 1.00
CA GLY A 27 -5.19 5.52 -0.17
C GLY A 27 -4.46 5.90 -1.48
N PRO A 28 -3.59 6.93 -1.48
CA PRO A 28 -2.79 7.29 -2.65
C PRO A 28 -1.90 6.16 -3.17
N ALA A 29 -1.24 5.39 -2.29
CA ALA A 29 -0.42 4.24 -2.70
C ALA A 29 -1.29 3.11 -3.27
N LEU A 30 -2.41 2.78 -2.60
CA LEU A 30 -3.30 1.70 -2.99
C LEU A 30 -4.02 1.97 -4.33
N VAL A 31 -4.34 3.23 -4.65
CA VAL A 31 -4.94 3.62 -5.94
C VAL A 31 -4.06 3.20 -7.13
N HIS A 32 -2.74 3.24 -6.97
CA HIS A 32 -1.82 2.86 -8.04
C HIS A 32 -1.76 1.35 -8.30
N LEU A 33 -2.25 0.53 -7.36
CA LEU A 33 -2.34 -0.92 -7.51
C LEU A 33 -3.66 -1.40 -8.16
N ASN A 34 -4.49 -0.47 -8.65
CA ASN A 34 -5.70 -0.81 -9.39
C ASN A 34 -5.35 -1.56 -10.70
N ARG A 35 -6.22 -2.50 -11.11
CA ARG A 35 -6.10 -3.31 -12.34
C ARG A 35 -6.80 -2.69 -13.55
N GLU A 36 -7.64 -1.69 -13.32
CA GLU A 36 -8.42 -1.01 -14.37
C GLU A 36 -7.52 -0.45 -15.47
N GLY A 37 -7.87 -0.62 -16.75
CA GLY A 37 -7.06 -0.17 -17.88
C GLY A 37 -5.79 -1.00 -18.18
N LEU A 38 -5.34 -1.87 -17.26
CA LEU A 38 -4.27 -2.84 -17.51
C LEU A 38 -4.81 -4.17 -18.08
N ALA A 39 -5.97 -4.62 -17.58
CA ALA A 39 -6.65 -5.82 -18.08
C ALA A 39 -7.56 -5.53 -19.29
N ALA A 40 -8.06 -4.31 -19.40
CA ALA A 40 -9.01 -3.88 -20.43
C ALA A 40 -8.36 -3.10 -21.57
N SER A 41 -7.03 -3.17 -21.73
CA SER A 41 -6.33 -2.37 -22.74
C SER A 41 -6.78 -2.77 -24.15
N SER A 42 -7.69 -1.96 -24.69
CA SER A 42 -8.08 -1.83 -26.09
C SER A 42 -6.95 -1.27 -26.97
N GLY A 43 -5.75 -1.07 -26.43
CA GLY A 43 -4.55 -0.64 -27.15
C GLY A 43 -3.36 -1.47 -26.69
N SER A 44 -2.72 -2.15 -27.66
CA SER A 44 -1.39 -2.79 -27.68
C SER A 44 -0.68 -3.14 -26.35
N ARG A 45 -0.02 -4.32 -26.33
CA ARG A 45 0.86 -4.77 -25.24
C ARG A 45 1.88 -3.72 -24.77
N ALA A 46 2.30 -2.80 -25.65
CA ALA A 46 3.20 -1.71 -25.29
C ALA A 46 2.53 -0.63 -24.40
N GLY A 47 1.25 -0.32 -24.63
CA GLY A 47 0.48 0.62 -23.80
C GLY A 47 0.23 0.09 -22.39
N ALA A 48 -0.18 -1.18 -22.27
CA ALA A 48 -0.34 -1.86 -20.99
C ALA A 48 0.97 -1.88 -20.18
N LYS A 49 2.10 -2.12 -20.87
CA LYS A 49 3.43 -2.11 -20.26
C LYS A 49 3.83 -0.73 -19.72
N GLU A 50 3.59 0.35 -20.47
CA GLU A 50 3.95 1.69 -20.02
C GLU A 50 3.07 2.15 -18.85
N LEU A 51 1.77 1.84 -18.90
CA LEU A 51 0.85 2.09 -17.79
C LEU A 51 1.26 1.33 -16.52
N PHE A 52 1.69 0.07 -16.65
CA PHE A 52 2.19 -0.73 -15.53
C PHE A 52 3.43 -0.10 -14.89
N LYS A 53 4.40 0.32 -15.71
CA LYS A 53 5.59 1.04 -15.23
C LYS A 53 5.24 2.35 -14.54
N GLN A 54 4.31 3.13 -15.11
CA GLN A 54 3.87 4.39 -14.52
C GLN A 54 3.26 4.16 -13.13
N ARG A 55 2.40 3.16 -12.99
CA ARG A 55 1.76 2.78 -11.72
C ARG A 55 2.77 2.30 -10.68
N LEU A 56 3.72 1.44 -11.06
CA LEU A 56 4.79 1.01 -10.15
C LEU A 56 5.63 2.19 -9.63
N ARG A 57 6.01 3.13 -10.51
CA ARG A 57 6.76 4.33 -10.10
C ARG A 57 5.94 5.21 -9.14
N ALA A 58 4.66 5.41 -9.44
CA ALA A 58 3.76 6.20 -8.60
C ALA A 58 3.54 5.54 -7.24
N PHE A 59 3.38 4.21 -7.20
CA PHE A 59 3.33 3.43 -5.97
C PHE A 59 4.61 3.61 -5.13
N ASN A 60 5.79 3.42 -5.74
CA ASN A 60 7.06 3.55 -5.02
C ASN A 60 7.23 4.95 -4.41
N LEU A 61 6.88 6.01 -5.16
CA LEU A 61 6.96 7.38 -4.65
C LEU A 61 6.01 7.61 -3.47
N ALA A 62 4.76 7.16 -3.60
CA ALA A 62 3.78 7.29 -2.53
C ALA A 62 4.22 6.50 -1.28
N PHE A 63 4.68 5.26 -1.47
CA PHE A 63 5.17 4.40 -0.40
C PHE A 63 6.35 5.04 0.34
N ASP A 64 7.34 5.57 -0.37
CA ASP A 64 8.51 6.22 0.24
C ASP A 64 8.10 7.41 1.11
N GLN A 65 7.22 8.29 0.61
CA GLN A 65 6.74 9.46 1.35
C GLN A 65 5.97 9.07 2.61
N ILE A 66 5.14 8.03 2.50
CA ILE A 66 4.39 7.48 3.62
C ILE A 66 5.35 6.89 4.64
N TYR A 67 6.31 6.07 4.21
CA TYR A 67 7.30 5.41 5.06
C TYR A 67 8.18 6.43 5.80
N GLU A 68 8.69 7.45 5.10
CA GLU A 68 9.45 8.55 5.71
C GLU A 68 8.64 9.30 6.75
N THR A 69 7.39 9.65 6.45
CA THR A 69 6.49 10.30 7.42
C THR A 69 6.18 9.38 8.61
N HIS A 70 6.05 8.08 8.36
CA HIS A 70 5.76 7.06 9.38
C HIS A 70 6.93 6.83 10.34
N GLN A 71 8.18 6.84 9.87
CA GLN A 71 9.36 6.69 10.75
C GLN A 71 9.47 7.79 11.80
N HIS A 72 8.85 8.95 11.56
CA HIS A 72 8.86 10.10 12.46
C HIS A 72 7.57 10.24 13.30
N TRP A 73 6.61 9.33 13.17
CA TRP A 73 5.30 9.46 13.81
C TRP A 73 5.23 8.74 15.15
N VAL A 74 4.96 9.50 16.22
CA VAL A 74 4.80 8.96 17.59
C VAL A 74 3.32 8.70 17.85
N ILE A 75 2.85 7.49 17.56
CA ILE A 75 1.59 7.01 18.15
C ILE A 75 1.93 6.55 19.57
N SER A 76 1.48 7.31 20.58
CA SER A 76 1.78 7.03 22.00
C SER A 76 1.14 5.75 22.55
N ASP A 77 0.21 5.14 21.81
CA ASP A 77 -0.46 3.89 22.18
C ASP A 77 0.06 2.75 21.29
N ASP A 78 0.87 1.87 21.87
CA ASP A 78 1.54 0.79 21.17
C ASP A 78 0.58 -0.23 20.56
N GLU A 79 -0.54 -0.54 21.22
CA GLU A 79 -1.54 -1.48 20.70
C GLU A 79 -2.20 -0.91 19.44
N LEU A 80 -2.47 0.39 19.44
CA LEU A 80 -3.04 1.08 18.27
C LEU A 80 -2.05 1.22 17.13
N ARG A 81 -0.79 1.49 17.45
CA ARG A 81 0.30 1.54 16.46
C ARG A 81 0.42 0.19 15.77
N VAL A 82 0.64 -0.88 16.54
CA VAL A 82 0.77 -2.26 16.02
C VAL A 82 -0.48 -2.68 15.25
N GLY A 83 -1.67 -2.46 15.81
CA GLY A 83 -2.92 -2.81 15.13
C GLY A 83 -3.15 -2.06 13.81
N THR A 84 -2.63 -0.84 13.68
CA THR A 84 -2.68 -0.07 12.42
C THR A 84 -1.71 -0.64 11.39
N PHE A 85 -0.46 -0.94 11.79
CA PHE A 85 0.54 -1.55 10.90
C PHE A 85 0.12 -2.93 10.39
N ILE A 86 -0.46 -3.77 11.25
CA ILE A 86 -0.98 -5.08 10.85
C ILE A 86 -2.05 -4.91 9.74
N LYS A 87 -3.01 -3.99 9.93
CA LYS A 87 -4.06 -3.75 8.94
C LYS A 87 -3.52 -3.25 7.59
N ILE A 88 -2.56 -2.31 7.64
CA ILE A 88 -1.90 -1.80 6.45
C ILE A 88 -1.18 -2.93 5.72
N THR A 89 -0.38 -3.73 6.43
CA THR A 89 0.37 -4.85 5.86
C THR A 89 -0.56 -5.88 5.22
N GLN A 90 -1.63 -6.25 5.92
CA GLN A 90 -2.65 -7.18 5.43
C GLN A 90 -3.44 -6.68 4.21
N SER A 91 -3.46 -5.37 3.97
CA SER A 91 -4.12 -4.77 2.81
C SER A 91 -3.14 -4.56 1.65
N LEU A 92 -1.99 -3.96 1.93
CA LEU A 92 -1.04 -3.49 0.93
C LEU A 92 -0.18 -4.62 0.35
N VAL A 93 0.34 -5.53 1.18
CA VAL A 93 1.22 -6.60 0.71
C VAL A 93 0.48 -7.54 -0.25
N PRO A 94 -0.74 -8.04 0.04
CA PRO A 94 -1.48 -8.87 -0.90
C PRO A 94 -1.87 -8.12 -2.19
N ALA A 95 -2.24 -6.83 -2.08
CA ALA A 95 -2.56 -6.01 -3.25
C ALA A 95 -1.33 -5.82 -4.16
N TYR A 96 -0.17 -5.51 -3.58
CA TYR A 96 1.08 -5.34 -4.31
C TYR A 96 1.54 -6.65 -4.95
N ARG A 97 1.57 -7.73 -4.17
CA ARG A 97 1.93 -9.07 -4.64
C ARG A 97 1.09 -9.46 -5.85
N SER A 98 -0.23 -9.35 -5.73
CA SER A 98 -1.15 -9.70 -6.80
C SER A 98 -0.98 -8.82 -8.05
N PHE A 99 -0.76 -7.51 -7.87
CA PHE A 99 -0.50 -6.59 -8.97
C PHE A 99 0.77 -6.95 -9.74
N VAL A 100 1.84 -7.24 -9.01
CA VAL A 100 3.14 -7.66 -9.53
C VAL A 100 3.04 -9.00 -10.26
N GLU A 101 2.43 -10.02 -9.66
CA GLU A 101 2.34 -11.36 -10.26
C GLU A 101 1.49 -11.35 -11.54
N THR A 102 0.43 -10.54 -11.56
CA THR A 102 -0.49 -10.45 -12.71
C THR A 102 0.18 -9.79 -13.92
N PHE A 103 0.95 -8.70 -13.70
CA PHE A 103 1.46 -7.86 -14.79
C PHE A 103 2.99 -7.92 -14.95
N GLY A 104 3.70 -8.66 -14.10
CA GLY A 104 5.16 -8.77 -14.09
C GLY A 104 5.74 -9.26 -15.43
N HIS A 105 5.05 -10.17 -16.11
CA HIS A 105 5.40 -10.66 -17.45
C HIS A 105 5.53 -9.55 -18.51
N LEU A 106 4.92 -8.36 -18.29
CA LEU A 106 5.07 -7.21 -19.19
C LEU A 106 6.49 -6.60 -19.13
N LEU A 107 7.22 -6.79 -18.03
CA LEU A 107 8.58 -6.26 -17.83
C LEU A 107 9.68 -7.15 -18.43
N ASP A 108 9.44 -8.47 -18.51
CA ASP A 108 10.40 -9.49 -18.97
C ASP A 108 10.94 -9.23 -20.38
N SER A 109 10.17 -8.53 -21.21
CA SER A 109 10.57 -8.17 -22.58
C SER A 109 11.72 -7.14 -22.69
N THR A 110 12.21 -6.55 -21.58
CA THR A 110 13.17 -5.43 -21.62
C THR A 110 14.43 -5.58 -20.75
N GLY A 111 14.67 -6.74 -20.14
CA GLY A 111 15.94 -7.06 -19.46
C GLY A 111 16.30 -6.17 -18.25
N ASN A 112 15.40 -5.31 -17.76
CA ASN A 112 15.65 -4.36 -16.68
C ASN A 112 14.47 -4.31 -15.68
N VAL A 113 13.97 -5.47 -15.26
CA VAL A 113 12.90 -5.61 -14.26
C VAL A 113 13.26 -4.90 -12.94
N ASN A 114 14.51 -5.05 -12.51
CA ASN A 114 15.09 -4.39 -11.32
C ASN A 114 15.08 -2.86 -11.36
N ARG A 115 14.98 -2.23 -12.54
CA ARG A 115 14.91 -0.76 -12.63
C ARG A 115 13.56 -0.20 -12.19
N TYR A 116 12.51 -1.01 -12.21
CA TYR A 116 11.13 -0.58 -11.96
C TYR A 116 10.51 -1.21 -10.71
N MET A 117 10.91 -2.44 -10.38
CA MET A 117 10.61 -3.09 -9.10
C MET A 117 11.65 -2.70 -8.05
N ARG A 118 11.33 -1.66 -7.28
CA ARG A 118 12.18 -1.21 -6.17
C ARG A 118 12.01 -2.06 -4.92
N TYR A 119 10.84 -2.65 -4.74
CA TYR A 119 10.47 -3.44 -3.57
C TYR A 119 9.97 -4.82 -4.01
N THR A 120 10.38 -5.86 -3.30
CA THR A 120 9.69 -7.16 -3.35
C THR A 120 8.51 -7.14 -2.36
N PRO A 121 7.50 -8.00 -2.54
CA PRO A 121 6.44 -8.16 -1.54
C PRO A 121 6.98 -8.45 -0.14
N GLU A 122 8.05 -9.25 -0.04
CA GLU A 122 8.71 -9.60 1.22
C GLU A 122 9.40 -8.38 1.84
N GLN A 123 10.07 -7.54 1.03
CA GLN A 123 10.66 -6.29 1.52
C GLN A 123 9.59 -5.30 2.01
N LEU A 124 8.42 -5.26 1.38
CA LEU A 124 7.31 -4.43 1.88
C LEU A 124 6.79 -4.96 3.21
N GLU A 125 6.74 -6.28 3.40
CA GLU A 125 6.35 -6.88 4.67
C GLU A 125 7.36 -6.55 5.78
N ASP A 126 8.66 -6.68 5.51
CA ASP A 126 9.73 -6.34 6.46
C ASP A 126 9.75 -4.85 6.81
N LEU A 127 9.46 -3.96 5.86
CA LEU A 127 9.41 -2.51 6.11
C LEU A 127 8.16 -2.08 6.89
N LEU A 128 7.10 -2.90 6.92
CA LEU A 128 5.84 -2.58 7.58
C LEU A 128 5.61 -3.34 8.89
N ALA A 129 6.48 -4.31 9.19
CA ALA A 129 6.54 -5.03 10.47
C ALA A 129 7.08 -4.14 11.60
#